data_AF-A0AAV2BZ58-F1
#
_entry.id   AF-A0AAV2BZ58-F1
#
_cell.length_a   1.000
_cell.length_b   1.000
_cell.length_c   1.000
_cell.angle_alpha   90.00
_cell.angle_beta   90.00
_cell.angle_gamma   90.00
#
_symmetry.space_group_name_H-M   'P 1'
#
loop_
_entity.id
_entity.type
_entity.pdbx_description
1 polymer ?
#
loop_
_entity_poly.entity_id
_entity_poly.type
_entity_poly.pdbx_seq_one_letter_code
_entity_poly.pdbx_strand_id
1 'polypeptide(L)'
;MCNGRQECVDISEEDNCDDNNMILPSSIAVISPTQNAPESPNKTVVKWPTHTDPEAVMKSWFLRRKNPGSRPNRWGSQVHRIAVALHLADESTFGPGNNTGEEIRYELTMQLHRIGKKKRISSQELALYIHALLVACMDPRDFYGDDLVGELRRRVEAGGNCTNPFLILVLCNAGDTMTARDVERVTAAYGMKYRPFWTDYESLSSMALSCISTRSDVSVDEGKLNNMLQELKKRQFQNGTIGNFRTTALVTQKRKRYKKS
;
A
#
# COMPACT_ATOMS: atom_id res chain seq x y z
N MET A 1 2.04 26.56 11.52
CA MET A 1 0.95 26.07 12.40
C MET A 1 -0.30 26.00 11.54
N CYS A 2 -0.91 24.82 11.37
CA CYS A 2 -2.11 24.63 10.54
C CYS A 2 -3.34 24.51 11.46
N ASN A 3 -4.39 25.28 11.17
CA ASN A 3 -5.59 25.45 12.01
C ASN A 3 -6.77 24.57 11.57
N GLY A 4 -6.54 23.57 10.72
CA GLY A 4 -7.49 22.48 10.47
C GLY A 4 -8.80 22.88 9.79
N ARG A 5 -8.86 24.03 9.10
CA ARG A 5 -10.07 24.43 8.34
C ARG A 5 -9.84 24.94 6.92
N GLN A 6 -8.64 25.42 6.61
CA GLN A 6 -8.17 25.63 5.25
C GLN A 6 -6.63 25.59 5.27
N GLU A 7 -6.03 25.05 4.21
CA GLU A 7 -4.57 24.99 4.01
C GLU A 7 -3.80 24.02 4.93
N CYS A 8 -4.05 22.74 4.74
CA CYS A 8 -2.92 21.82 4.63
C CYS A 8 -2.61 21.75 3.14
N VAL A 9 -1.43 22.22 2.70
CA VAL A 9 -0.95 21.94 1.35
C VAL A 9 -0.85 20.43 1.26
N ASP A 10 -1.83 19.83 0.58
CA ASP A 10 -1.89 18.41 0.40
C ASP A 10 -0.76 18.06 -0.57
N ILE A 11 0.26 17.36 -0.08
CA ILE A 11 1.26 16.74 -0.97
C ILE A 11 0.69 15.45 -1.57
N SER A 12 -0.63 15.27 -1.48
CA SER A 12 -1.39 14.15 -2.02
C SER A 12 -1.44 14.27 -3.53
N GLU A 13 -1.30 13.13 -4.22
CA GLU A 13 -1.54 13.03 -5.67
C GLU A 13 -2.95 13.49 -6.09
N GLU A 14 -3.82 13.75 -5.10
CA GLU A 14 -5.20 14.25 -5.21
C GLU A 14 -5.31 15.73 -5.63
N ASP A 15 -4.27 16.56 -5.43
CA ASP A 15 -4.30 17.98 -5.85
C ASP A 15 -4.12 18.17 -7.37
N ASN A 16 -3.74 17.11 -8.10
CA ASN A 16 -3.34 17.20 -9.51
C ASN A 16 -4.32 16.49 -10.45
N CYS A 17 -5.62 16.62 -10.18
CA CYS A 17 -6.66 15.98 -10.97
C CYS A 17 -6.88 16.59 -12.36
N ASP A 18 -6.51 17.87 -12.54
CA ASP A 18 -6.81 18.64 -13.76
C ASP A 18 -5.58 19.01 -14.62
N ASP A 19 -4.35 18.82 -14.16
CA ASP A 19 -3.17 19.22 -14.94
C ASP A 19 -2.55 18.05 -15.72
N ASN A 20 -2.56 18.19 -17.05
CA ASN A 20 -1.71 17.43 -17.97
C ASN A 20 -0.19 17.64 -17.73
N ASN A 21 0.18 18.46 -16.74
CA ASN A 21 1.54 18.77 -16.33
C ASN A 21 1.79 18.35 -14.87
N MET A 22 1.74 17.05 -14.58
CA MET A 22 2.29 16.55 -13.32
C MET A 22 3.82 16.58 -13.36
N ILE A 23 4.42 17.44 -12.54
CA ILE A 23 5.83 17.35 -12.17
C ILE A 23 6.04 16.03 -11.44
N LEU A 24 6.87 15.17 -12.02
CA LEU A 24 7.34 13.92 -11.41
C LEU A 24 7.84 14.20 -9.97
N PRO A 25 7.36 13.49 -8.95
CA PRO A 25 8.16 13.30 -7.75
C PRO A 25 9.45 12.63 -8.22
N SER A 26 10.60 13.24 -7.91
CA SER A 26 11.91 12.73 -8.30
C SER A 26 11.96 11.24 -7.99
N SER A 27 12.15 10.44 -9.04
CA SER A 27 12.63 9.08 -8.91
C SER A 27 13.68 9.10 -7.80
N ILE A 28 13.45 8.36 -6.70
CA ILE A 28 14.60 7.90 -5.94
C ILE A 28 15.35 7.08 -6.97
N ALA A 29 16.39 7.69 -7.52
CA ALA A 29 17.29 7.03 -8.43
C ALA A 29 17.70 5.75 -7.71
N VAL A 30 17.20 4.63 -8.21
CA VAL A 30 17.95 3.39 -8.07
C VAL A 30 19.22 3.72 -8.82
N ILE A 31 20.27 4.06 -8.07
CA ILE A 31 21.61 4.17 -8.60
C ILE A 31 21.89 2.76 -9.15
N SER A 32 21.67 2.59 -10.44
CA SER A 32 22.34 1.57 -11.22
C SER A 32 23.82 1.72 -10.92
N PRO A 33 24.55 0.66 -10.54
CA PRO A 33 25.98 0.78 -10.33
C PRO A 33 26.62 1.07 -11.68
N THR A 34 26.84 2.35 -11.96
CA THR A 34 27.74 2.79 -13.02
C THR A 34 29.11 2.25 -12.66
N GLN A 35 29.64 1.39 -13.53
CA GLN A 35 31.02 0.96 -13.49
C GLN A 35 31.89 2.21 -13.56
N ASN A 36 32.63 2.52 -12.48
CA ASN A 36 34.02 2.99 -12.47
C ASN A 36 34.46 3.49 -11.08
N ALA A 37 35.63 3.01 -10.64
CA ALA A 37 36.49 3.40 -9.52
C ALA A 37 36.22 2.80 -8.12
N PRO A 38 37.27 2.69 -7.26
CA PRO A 38 38.40 1.77 -7.36
C PRO A 38 38.33 0.68 -6.26
N GLU A 39 39.10 -0.41 -6.44
CA GLU A 39 39.14 -1.58 -5.56
C GLU A 39 39.46 -1.24 -4.09
N SER A 40 38.65 -1.77 -3.18
CA SER A 40 38.99 -1.96 -1.78
C SER A 40 38.64 -3.41 -1.38
N PRO A 41 39.55 -4.15 -0.71
CA PRO A 41 39.46 -5.60 -0.62
C PRO A 41 38.65 -6.03 0.61
N ASN A 42 37.47 -6.59 0.35
CA ASN A 42 36.78 -7.68 1.08
C ASN A 42 35.26 -7.48 1.04
N LYS A 43 34.64 -7.90 -0.07
CA LYS A 43 33.22 -8.28 -0.08
C LYS A 43 33.17 -9.79 -0.22
N THR A 44 32.87 -10.48 0.87
CA THR A 44 32.41 -11.87 0.83
C THR A 44 31.19 -11.93 -0.06
N VAL A 45 31.35 -12.56 -1.22
CA VAL A 45 30.28 -12.82 -2.18
C VAL A 45 29.28 -13.76 -1.50
N VAL A 46 28.13 -13.22 -1.11
CA VAL A 46 27.00 -14.01 -0.61
C VAL A 46 26.47 -14.83 -1.78
N LYS A 47 26.83 -16.12 -1.80
CA LYS A 47 26.31 -17.11 -2.74
C LYS A 47 24.88 -17.46 -2.30
N TRP A 48 23.89 -17.06 -3.09
CA TRP A 48 22.48 -17.42 -2.81
C TRP A 48 22.21 -18.87 -3.24
N PRO A 49 21.59 -19.70 -2.39
CA PRO A 49 21.24 -21.08 -2.76
C PRO A 49 20.13 -21.10 -3.83
N THR A 50 20.30 -21.97 -4.83
CA THR A 50 19.52 -22.09 -6.06
C THR A 50 18.14 -22.74 -5.95
N HIS A 51 17.58 -22.89 -4.75
CA HIS A 51 16.17 -23.23 -4.52
C HIS A 51 15.70 -22.57 -3.22
N THR A 52 15.58 -21.25 -3.27
CA THR A 52 15.11 -20.47 -2.12
C THR A 52 13.67 -20.06 -2.34
N ASP A 53 12.80 -20.45 -1.42
CA ASP A 53 11.43 -19.95 -1.33
C ASP A 53 11.46 -18.41 -1.31
N PRO A 54 10.91 -17.72 -2.33
CA PRO A 54 10.95 -16.26 -2.43
C PRO A 54 10.33 -15.56 -1.20
N GLU A 55 9.34 -16.18 -0.56
CA GLU A 55 8.69 -15.65 0.63
C GLU A 55 9.64 -15.68 1.83
N ALA A 56 10.33 -16.81 2.04
CA ALA A 56 11.38 -16.94 3.05
C ALA A 56 12.55 -15.96 2.81
N VAL A 57 12.95 -15.76 1.54
CA VAL A 57 14.00 -14.77 1.19
C VAL A 57 13.56 -13.36 1.55
N MET A 58 12.35 -12.97 1.16
CA MET A 58 11.80 -11.64 1.45
C MET A 58 11.69 -11.39 2.95
N LYS A 59 11.16 -12.37 3.70
CA LYS A 59 11.09 -12.31 5.17
C LYS A 59 12.47 -12.12 5.78
N SER A 60 13.45 -12.93 5.38
CA SER A 60 14.83 -12.82 5.88
C SER A 60 15.48 -11.47 5.55
N TRP A 61 15.15 -10.89 4.39
CA TRP A 61 15.64 -9.58 3.98
C TRP A 61 15.11 -8.46 4.88
N PHE A 62 13.82 -8.44 5.21
CA PHE A 62 13.25 -7.47 6.13
C PHE A 62 13.82 -7.61 7.54
N LEU A 63 13.96 -8.85 8.04
CA LEU A 63 14.52 -9.11 9.37
C LEU A 63 15.97 -8.65 9.53
N ARG A 64 16.77 -8.74 8.45
CA ARG A 64 18.17 -8.23 8.44
C ARG A 64 18.28 -6.72 8.34
N ARG A 65 17.22 -6.01 7.91
CA ARG A 65 17.21 -4.55 7.77
C ARG A 65 16.71 -3.81 9.01
N LYS A 66 16.50 -4.50 10.13
CA LYS A 66 16.20 -3.85 11.41
C LYS A 66 17.36 -2.91 11.79
N ASN A 67 17.03 -1.69 12.21
CA ASN A 67 18.02 -0.75 12.69
C ASN A 67 18.67 -1.30 13.98
N PRO A 68 19.99 -1.11 14.17
CA PRO A 68 20.72 -1.67 15.32
C PRO A 68 20.37 -1.00 16.66
N GLY A 69 19.49 0.00 16.69
CA GLY A 69 19.11 0.75 17.88
C GLY A 69 18.12 0.05 18.82
N SER A 70 17.93 0.62 20.02
CA SER A 70 16.85 0.26 20.94
C SER A 70 15.49 0.76 20.45
N ARG A 71 14.41 0.12 20.90
CA ARG A 71 13.04 0.57 20.61
C ARG A 71 12.82 1.97 21.19
N PRO A 72 12.03 2.85 20.54
CA PRO A 72 11.36 2.69 19.24
C PRO A 72 12.23 3.14 18.05
N ASN A 73 11.94 2.63 16.83
CA ASN A 73 12.55 2.96 15.51
C ASN A 73 13.46 1.86 14.92
N ARG A 74 13.27 0.60 15.33
CA ARG A 74 13.93 -0.56 14.72
C ARG A 74 13.45 -0.84 13.31
N TRP A 75 12.20 -0.50 12.98
CA TRP A 75 11.62 -0.77 11.66
C TRP A 75 11.62 0.45 10.73
N GLY A 76 12.03 1.61 11.24
CA GLY A 76 12.11 2.85 10.46
C GLY A 76 10.75 3.46 10.10
N SER A 77 10.78 4.54 9.32
CA SER A 77 9.57 5.31 8.96
C SER A 77 8.59 4.59 8.04
N GLN A 78 9.00 3.46 7.43
CA GLN A 78 8.19 2.67 6.50
C GLN A 78 7.58 1.42 7.17
N VAL A 79 7.50 1.41 8.50
CA VAL A 79 7.01 0.25 9.28
C VAL A 79 5.63 -0.22 8.81
N HIS A 80 4.74 0.68 8.39
CA HIS A 80 3.42 0.34 7.86
C HIS A 80 3.50 -0.48 6.56
N ARG A 81 4.43 -0.18 5.64
CA ARG A 81 4.65 -0.98 4.43
C ARG A 81 5.32 -2.30 4.73
N ILE A 82 6.27 -2.29 5.66
CA ILE A 82 6.99 -3.50 6.08
C ILE A 82 6.02 -4.48 6.73
N ALA A 83 5.09 -4.00 7.56
CA ALA A 83 4.06 -4.83 8.19
C ALA A 83 3.24 -5.60 7.14
N VAL A 84 2.71 -4.88 6.14
CA VAL A 84 1.94 -5.49 5.04
C VAL A 84 2.79 -6.47 4.24
N ALA A 85 4.03 -6.09 3.89
CA ALA A 85 4.92 -6.96 3.12
C ALA A 85 5.26 -8.26 3.88
N LEU A 86 5.52 -8.17 5.19
CA LEU A 86 5.79 -9.34 6.02
C LEU A 86 4.56 -10.23 6.16
N HIS A 87 3.36 -9.66 6.33
CA HIS A 87 2.12 -10.45 6.37
C HIS A 87 1.89 -11.21 5.06
N LEU A 88 2.18 -10.59 3.90
CA LEU A 88 2.03 -11.22 2.59
C LEU A 88 3.07 -12.31 2.30
N ALA A 89 4.23 -12.23 2.96
CA ALA A 89 5.30 -13.22 2.88
C ALA A 89 5.14 -14.33 3.93
N ASP A 90 4.51 -14.04 5.07
CA ASP A 90 4.27 -15.01 6.12
C ASP A 90 3.09 -14.56 6.99
N GLU A 91 1.96 -15.25 6.81
CA GLU A 91 0.70 -14.98 7.51
C GLU A 91 0.83 -15.19 9.03
N SER A 92 1.82 -15.98 9.49
CA SER A 92 2.09 -16.21 10.92
C SER A 92 2.86 -15.07 11.60
N THR A 93 3.34 -14.06 10.85
CA THR A 93 4.12 -12.92 11.40
C THR A 93 3.39 -12.23 12.54
N PHE A 94 2.07 -12.11 12.42
CA PHE A 94 1.21 -11.44 13.40
C PHE A 94 0.39 -12.42 14.24
N GLY A 95 0.76 -13.71 14.23
CA GLY A 95 0.17 -14.70 15.12
C GLY A 95 0.46 -14.40 16.60
N PRO A 96 -0.36 -14.91 17.54
CA PRO A 96 -0.14 -14.75 18.97
C PRO A 96 1.27 -15.20 19.40
N GLY A 97 1.95 -14.39 20.21
CA GLY A 97 3.28 -14.71 20.74
C GLY A 97 4.45 -14.49 19.77
N ASN A 98 4.20 -13.98 18.56
CA ASN A 98 5.28 -13.65 17.63
C ASN A 98 5.96 -12.32 18.00
N ASN A 99 7.18 -12.38 18.54
CA ASN A 99 7.97 -11.21 18.95
C ASN A 99 8.14 -10.16 17.85
N THR A 100 8.22 -10.58 16.58
CA THR A 100 8.34 -9.65 15.44
C THR A 100 7.04 -8.89 15.24
N GLY A 101 5.90 -9.59 15.29
CA GLY A 101 4.58 -8.98 15.22
C GLY A 101 4.35 -7.98 16.36
N GLU A 102 4.65 -8.37 17.60
CA GLU A 102 4.53 -7.49 18.77
C GLU A 102 5.41 -6.23 18.65
N GLU A 103 6.62 -6.38 18.14
CA GLU A 103 7.51 -5.23 17.91
C GLU A 103 6.93 -4.23 16.89
N ILE A 104 6.39 -4.74 15.79
CA ILE A 104 5.81 -3.91 14.73
C ILE A 104 4.53 -3.22 15.24
N ARG A 105 3.67 -3.92 15.98
CA ARG A 105 2.46 -3.33 16.60
C ARG A 105 2.81 -2.14 17.50
N TYR A 106 3.83 -2.32 18.34
CA TYR A 106 4.33 -1.26 19.20
C TYR A 106 4.85 -0.07 18.40
N GLU A 107 5.62 -0.30 17.33
CA GLU A 107 6.15 0.78 16.50
C GLU A 107 5.09 1.51 15.68
N LEU A 108 4.11 0.79 15.12
CA LEU A 108 2.95 1.39 14.46
C LEU A 108 2.23 2.35 15.42
N THR A 109 1.99 1.89 16.65
CA THR A 109 1.35 2.70 17.69
C THR A 109 2.15 3.97 17.99
N MET A 110 3.45 3.82 18.22
CA MET A 110 4.33 4.94 18.53
C MET A 110 4.44 5.94 17.39
N GLN A 111 4.46 5.49 16.13
CA GLN A 111 4.52 6.38 14.97
C GLN A 111 3.21 7.12 14.76
N LEU A 112 2.06 6.44 14.82
CA LEU A 112 0.75 7.09 14.72
C LEU A 112 0.56 8.14 15.82
N HIS A 113 0.91 7.84 17.07
CA HIS A 113 0.84 8.81 18.17
C HIS A 113 1.68 10.06 17.91
N ARG A 114 2.91 9.88 17.40
CA ARG A 114 3.81 11.00 17.07
C ARG A 114 3.30 11.83 15.91
N ILE A 115 2.73 11.20 14.88
CA ILE A 115 2.23 11.87 13.69
C ILE A 115 0.90 12.59 14.02
N GLY A 116 0.02 11.96 14.79
CA GLY A 116 -1.24 12.54 15.26
C GLY A 116 -1.04 13.83 16.05
N LYS A 117 -0.08 13.84 16.99
CA LYS A 117 0.31 15.07 17.71
C LYS A 117 0.76 16.21 16.80
N LYS A 118 1.31 15.89 15.64
CA LYS A 118 1.80 16.87 14.66
C LYS A 118 0.75 17.29 13.63
N LYS A 119 -0.44 16.65 13.59
CA LYS A 119 -1.51 16.86 12.59
C LYS A 119 -1.00 16.90 11.14
N ARG A 120 -0.18 15.93 10.75
CA ARG A 120 0.60 15.94 9.49
C ARG A 120 0.43 14.73 8.60
N ILE A 121 -0.65 13.95 8.77
CA ILE A 121 -0.86 12.73 7.98
C ILE A 121 -1.73 13.03 6.75
N SER A 122 -1.26 12.66 5.56
CA SER A 122 -2.06 12.71 4.33
C SER A 122 -3.08 11.56 4.30
N SER A 123 -4.10 11.64 3.43
CA SER A 123 -5.10 10.58 3.24
C SER A 123 -4.44 9.24 2.89
N GLN A 124 -3.44 9.27 2.00
CA GLN A 124 -2.72 8.07 1.58
C GLN A 124 -1.84 7.47 2.68
N GLU A 125 -1.15 8.31 3.45
CA GLU A 125 -0.36 7.83 4.58
C GLU A 125 -1.27 7.23 5.66
N LEU A 126 -2.41 7.89 5.95
CA LEU A 126 -3.42 7.35 6.88
C LEU A 126 -3.94 5.99 6.41
N ALA A 127 -4.27 5.85 5.13
CA ALA A 127 -4.70 4.57 4.56
C ALA A 127 -3.63 3.47 4.67
N LEU A 128 -2.35 3.81 4.48
CA LEU A 128 -1.24 2.87 4.67
C LEU A 128 -1.16 2.38 6.12
N TYR A 129 -1.35 3.26 7.10
CA TYR A 129 -1.40 2.87 8.51
C TYR A 129 -2.61 2.01 8.83
N ILE A 130 -3.81 2.37 8.37
CA ILE A 130 -5.02 1.54 8.56
C ILE A 130 -4.80 0.15 7.95
N HIS A 131 -4.23 0.08 6.74
CA HIS A 131 -3.93 -1.19 6.11
C HIS A 131 -2.94 -2.03 6.92
N ALA A 132 -1.92 -1.39 7.50
CA ALA A 132 -0.95 -2.03 8.38
C ALA A 132 -1.56 -2.52 9.70
N LEU A 133 -2.47 -1.76 10.30
CA LEU A 133 -3.19 -2.15 11.53
C LEU A 133 -4.05 -3.40 11.27
N LEU A 134 -4.78 -3.43 10.16
CA LEU A 134 -5.60 -4.59 9.78
C LEU A 134 -4.78 -5.88 9.67
N VAL A 135 -3.64 -5.84 8.97
CA VAL A 135 -2.77 -7.04 8.84
C VAL A 135 -2.05 -7.39 10.14
N ALA A 136 -1.83 -6.42 11.02
CA ALA A 136 -1.27 -6.61 12.34
C ALA A 136 -2.30 -7.06 13.38
N CYS A 137 -3.55 -7.33 12.97
CA CYS A 137 -4.66 -7.70 13.84
C CYS A 137 -4.91 -6.66 14.95
N MET A 138 -4.81 -5.38 14.61
CA MET A 138 -5.17 -4.25 15.47
C MET A 138 -6.40 -3.56 14.88
N ASP A 139 -7.37 -3.20 15.73
CA ASP A 139 -8.60 -2.53 15.26
C ASP A 139 -8.34 -1.04 14.96
N PRO A 140 -8.45 -0.60 13.69
CA PRO A 140 -8.30 0.81 13.34
C PRO A 140 -9.54 1.68 13.65
N ARG A 141 -10.69 1.09 14.02
CA ARG A 141 -11.91 1.83 14.38
C ARG A 141 -11.95 2.25 15.86
N ASP A 142 -11.24 1.51 16.70
CA ASP A 142 -11.03 1.83 18.11
C ASP A 142 -9.53 1.90 18.42
N PHE A 143 -8.82 2.74 17.66
CA PHE A 143 -7.40 2.94 17.88
C PHE A 143 -7.21 3.95 19.03
N TYR A 144 -7.17 3.46 20.27
CA TYR A 144 -7.07 4.28 21.47
C TYR A 144 -8.18 5.35 21.58
N GLY A 145 -9.40 5.01 21.15
CA GLY A 145 -10.55 5.92 21.10
C GLY A 145 -10.66 6.78 19.84
N ASP A 146 -9.71 6.69 18.91
CA ASP A 146 -9.78 7.35 17.60
C ASP A 146 -10.28 6.37 16.52
N ASP A 147 -11.35 6.77 15.79
CA ASP A 147 -11.82 6.06 14.60
C ASP A 147 -11.04 6.53 13.36
N LEU A 148 -9.93 5.84 13.06
CA LEU A 148 -9.09 6.15 11.90
C LEU A 148 -9.80 5.84 10.58
N VAL A 149 -10.66 4.81 10.56
CA VAL A 149 -11.43 4.42 9.37
C VAL A 149 -12.46 5.50 9.04
N GLY A 150 -13.19 5.98 10.04
CA GLY A 150 -14.14 7.08 9.92
C GLY A 150 -13.46 8.39 9.51
N GLU A 151 -12.26 8.69 10.02
CA GLU A 151 -11.44 9.81 9.55
C GLU A 151 -11.07 9.68 8.07
N LEU A 152 -10.61 8.50 7.62
CA LEU A 152 -10.30 8.27 6.21
C LEU A 152 -11.55 8.43 5.32
N ARG A 153 -12.70 7.89 5.76
CA ARG A 153 -13.99 8.03 5.06
C ARG A 153 -14.36 9.50 4.87
N ARG A 154 -14.24 10.32 5.92
CA ARG A 154 -14.51 11.77 5.83
C ARG A 154 -13.62 12.46 4.79
N ARG A 155 -12.35 12.09 4.69
CA ARG A 155 -11.42 12.64 3.70
C ARG A 155 -11.79 12.23 2.27
N VAL A 156 -12.15 10.96 2.06
CA VAL A 156 -12.62 10.47 0.77
C VAL A 156 -13.87 11.22 0.30
N GLU A 157 -14.83 11.46 1.20
CA GLU A 157 -16.03 12.23 0.84
C GLU A 157 -15.71 13.71 0.55
N ALA A 158 -14.75 14.29 1.27
CA ALA A 158 -14.30 15.66 1.03
C ALA A 158 -13.53 15.83 -0.30
N GLY A 159 -12.80 14.79 -0.74
CA GLY A 159 -12.04 14.79 -2.00
C GLY A 159 -12.90 14.73 -3.27
N GLY A 160 -14.22 14.55 -3.15
CA GLY A 160 -15.15 14.60 -4.29
C GLY A 160 -15.04 13.41 -5.23
N ASN A 161 -14.87 13.67 -6.53
CA ASN A 161 -14.95 12.66 -7.60
C ASN A 161 -13.60 12.03 -7.97
N CYS A 162 -12.49 12.66 -7.59
CA CYS A 162 -11.17 12.11 -7.82
C CYS A 162 -10.66 11.50 -6.51
N THR A 163 -10.45 10.19 -6.51
CA THR A 163 -10.00 9.48 -5.32
C THR A 163 -8.98 8.43 -5.72
N ASN A 164 -7.88 8.36 -4.98
CA ASN A 164 -6.92 7.28 -5.14
C ASN A 164 -7.61 5.94 -4.82
N PRO A 165 -7.67 4.97 -5.75
CA PRO A 165 -8.36 3.69 -5.54
C PRO A 165 -7.83 2.90 -4.33
N PHE A 166 -6.59 3.17 -3.88
CA PHE A 166 -6.04 2.60 -2.67
C PHE A 166 -6.85 2.97 -1.41
N LEU A 167 -7.36 4.20 -1.31
CA LEU A 167 -8.15 4.62 -0.15
C LEU A 167 -9.44 3.80 -0.04
N ILE A 168 -10.13 3.62 -1.18
CA ILE A 168 -11.35 2.82 -1.26
C ILE A 168 -11.07 1.35 -0.94
N LEU A 169 -9.96 0.79 -1.46
CA LEU A 169 -9.53 -0.56 -1.11
C LEU A 169 -9.30 -0.72 0.39
N VAL A 170 -8.68 0.26 1.05
CA VAL A 170 -8.42 0.21 2.50
C VAL A 170 -9.73 0.30 3.28
N LEU A 171 -10.65 1.20 2.92
CA LEU A 171 -11.98 1.30 3.54
C LEU A 171 -12.75 -0.02 3.42
N CYS A 172 -12.78 -0.63 2.24
CA CYS A 172 -13.41 -1.93 2.04
C CYS A 172 -12.74 -3.04 2.87
N ASN A 173 -11.39 -3.06 2.91
CA ASN A 173 -10.67 -4.04 3.73
C ASN A 173 -10.97 -3.88 5.23
N ALA A 174 -11.19 -2.65 5.70
CA ALA A 174 -11.56 -2.32 7.07
C ALA A 174 -13.04 -2.62 7.40
N GLY A 175 -13.82 -3.16 6.46
CA GLY A 175 -15.24 -3.44 6.66
C GLY A 175 -16.09 -2.18 6.77
N ASP A 176 -15.67 -1.09 6.12
CA ASP A 176 -16.52 0.10 6.00
C ASP A 176 -17.71 -0.12 5.07
N THR A 177 -18.78 0.64 5.27
CA THR A 177 -19.97 0.53 4.42
C THR A 177 -19.64 1.11 3.05
N MET A 178 -19.59 0.26 2.04
CA MET A 178 -19.34 0.67 0.66
C MET A 178 -20.60 1.28 0.05
N THR A 179 -20.42 2.24 -0.86
CA THR A 179 -21.53 2.93 -1.54
C THR A 179 -21.42 2.81 -3.06
N ALA A 180 -22.52 3.06 -3.78
CA ALA A 180 -22.49 3.18 -5.24
C ALA A 180 -21.50 4.26 -5.72
N ARG A 181 -21.38 5.36 -4.96
CA ARG A 181 -20.41 6.43 -5.22
C ARG A 181 -18.96 5.94 -5.13
N ASP A 182 -18.66 5.00 -4.23
CA ASP A 182 -17.32 4.40 -4.15
C ASP A 182 -16.99 3.59 -5.40
N VAL A 183 -17.97 2.85 -5.94
CA VAL A 183 -17.83 2.13 -7.22
C VAL A 183 -17.61 3.12 -8.36
N GLU A 184 -18.37 4.21 -8.41
CA GLU A 184 -18.23 5.26 -9.42
C GLU A 184 -16.84 5.91 -9.36
N ARG A 185 -16.34 6.29 -8.17
CA ARG A 185 -15.00 6.87 -7.98
C ARG A 185 -13.89 5.94 -8.48
N VAL A 186 -13.93 4.67 -8.08
CA VAL A 186 -12.91 3.68 -8.50
C VAL A 186 -12.96 3.47 -10.03
N THR A 187 -14.16 3.47 -10.58
CA THR A 187 -14.41 3.29 -12.01
C THR A 187 -13.96 4.51 -12.81
N ALA A 188 -14.18 5.71 -12.30
CA ALA A 188 -13.72 6.97 -12.89
C ALA A 188 -12.20 7.08 -12.87
N ALA A 189 -11.55 6.68 -11.76
CA ALA A 189 -10.09 6.60 -11.67
C ALA A 189 -9.50 5.65 -12.73
N TYR A 190 -10.20 4.54 -13.04
CA TYR A 190 -9.88 3.65 -14.16
C TYR A 190 -10.28 4.19 -15.56
N GLY A 191 -10.96 5.33 -15.66
CA GLY A 191 -11.22 6.00 -16.94
C GLY A 191 -10.05 6.86 -17.43
N MET A 192 -9.19 7.33 -16.54
CA MET A 192 -8.15 8.35 -16.79
C MET A 192 -6.87 7.82 -17.48
N LYS A 193 -6.99 7.08 -18.60
CA LYS A 193 -5.95 6.26 -19.27
C LYS A 193 -4.61 6.94 -19.60
N TYR A 194 -4.53 8.27 -19.49
CA TYR A 194 -3.38 9.08 -19.85
C TYR A 194 -2.42 9.38 -18.68
N ARG A 195 -2.66 8.82 -17.49
CA ARG A 195 -1.84 9.05 -16.30
C ARG A 195 -0.52 8.23 -16.31
N PRO A 196 0.62 8.82 -15.89
CA PRO A 196 1.78 8.03 -15.46
C PRO A 196 1.37 6.96 -14.44
N PHE A 197 1.96 5.78 -14.49
CA PHE A 197 1.64 4.64 -13.61
C PHE A 197 0.20 4.10 -13.74
N TRP A 198 -0.44 4.29 -14.90
CA TRP A 198 -1.76 3.74 -15.22
C TRP A 198 -2.00 2.31 -14.73
N THR A 199 -1.03 1.41 -14.93
CA THR A 199 -1.16 0.00 -14.56
C THR A 199 -1.24 -0.23 -13.04
N ASP A 200 -0.65 0.66 -12.22
CA ASP A 200 -0.79 0.60 -10.76
C ASP A 200 -2.21 1.01 -10.35
N TYR A 201 -2.77 2.05 -10.97
CA TYR A 201 -4.16 2.47 -10.76
C TYR A 201 -5.14 1.39 -11.22
N GLU A 202 -4.91 0.78 -12.38
CA GLU A 202 -5.73 -0.33 -12.88
C GLU A 202 -5.70 -1.52 -11.92
N SER A 203 -4.53 -1.86 -11.40
CA SER A 203 -4.37 -2.91 -10.39
C SER A 203 -5.11 -2.57 -9.09
N LEU A 204 -4.94 -1.36 -8.56
CA LEU A 204 -5.61 -0.90 -7.34
C LEU A 204 -7.13 -0.82 -7.51
N SER A 205 -7.62 -0.29 -8.62
CA SER A 205 -9.05 -0.25 -8.94
C SER A 205 -9.64 -1.65 -9.04
N SER A 206 -8.94 -2.59 -9.70
CA SER A 206 -9.41 -3.98 -9.78
C SER A 206 -9.48 -4.66 -8.41
N MET A 207 -8.53 -4.36 -7.51
CA MET A 207 -8.54 -4.86 -6.13
C MET A 207 -9.67 -4.24 -5.31
N ALA A 208 -9.90 -2.93 -5.44
CA ALA A 208 -10.97 -2.23 -4.75
C ALA A 208 -12.35 -2.75 -5.18
N LEU A 209 -12.62 -2.81 -6.48
CA LEU A 209 -13.88 -3.34 -7.02
C LEU A 209 -14.11 -4.80 -6.63
N SER A 210 -13.05 -5.63 -6.66
CA SER A 210 -13.16 -7.01 -6.20
C SER A 210 -13.45 -7.11 -4.70
N CYS A 211 -12.91 -6.20 -3.88
CA CYS A 211 -13.25 -6.16 -2.47
C CYS A 211 -14.72 -5.78 -2.27
N ILE A 212 -15.21 -4.76 -2.98
CA ILE A 212 -16.60 -4.31 -2.90
C ILE A 212 -17.55 -5.44 -3.33
N SER A 213 -17.30 -6.06 -4.49
CA SER A 213 -18.09 -7.18 -5.02
C SER A 213 -18.17 -8.37 -4.04
N THR A 214 -17.08 -8.68 -3.33
CA THR A 214 -17.04 -9.85 -2.44
C THR A 214 -17.52 -9.59 -1.01
N ARG A 215 -17.55 -8.33 -0.56
CA ARG A 215 -17.76 -7.98 0.86
C ARG A 215 -18.90 -7.00 1.10
N SER A 216 -19.60 -6.56 0.06
CA SER A 216 -20.71 -5.63 0.18
C SER A 216 -21.84 -5.99 -0.79
N ASP A 217 -23.05 -5.52 -0.51
CA ASP A 217 -24.21 -5.70 -1.38
C ASP A 217 -24.28 -4.69 -2.53
N VAL A 218 -23.27 -3.82 -2.67
CA VAL A 218 -23.21 -2.83 -3.74
C VAL A 218 -22.89 -3.52 -5.06
N SER A 219 -23.75 -3.33 -6.06
CA SER A 219 -23.55 -3.90 -7.39
C SER A 219 -22.28 -3.36 -8.06
N VAL A 220 -21.41 -4.27 -8.46
CA VAL A 220 -20.23 -3.99 -9.29
C VAL A 220 -20.46 -4.59 -10.68
N ASP A 221 -20.09 -3.86 -11.73
CA ASP A 221 -20.09 -4.41 -13.09
C ASP A 221 -18.99 -5.45 -13.24
N GLU A 222 -19.36 -6.72 -13.10
CA GLU A 222 -18.47 -7.88 -13.22
C GLU A 222 -17.83 -8.00 -14.61
N GLY A 223 -18.54 -7.57 -15.66
CA GLY A 223 -18.00 -7.53 -17.01
C GLY A 223 -16.83 -6.55 -17.12
N LYS A 224 -17.00 -5.36 -16.55
CA LYS A 224 -15.94 -4.34 -16.48
C LYS A 224 -14.78 -4.78 -15.59
N LEU A 225 -15.05 -5.36 -14.43
CA LEU A 225 -14.02 -5.92 -13.56
C LEU A 225 -13.22 -7.00 -14.28
N ASN A 226 -13.88 -7.96 -14.92
CA ASN A 226 -13.21 -9.01 -15.68
C ASN A 226 -12.37 -8.44 -16.84
N ASN A 227 -12.87 -7.42 -17.55
CA ASN A 227 -12.12 -6.75 -18.59
C ASN A 227 -10.83 -6.11 -18.04
N MET A 228 -10.89 -5.41 -16.91
CA MET A 228 -9.69 -4.86 -16.25
C MET A 228 -8.68 -5.97 -15.91
N LEU A 229 -9.17 -7.12 -15.44
CA LEU A 229 -8.30 -8.26 -15.11
C LEU A 229 -7.64 -8.87 -16.36
N GLN A 230 -8.37 -8.97 -17.47
CA GLN A 230 -7.79 -9.45 -18.73
C GLN A 230 -6.75 -8.48 -19.26
N GLU A 231 -6.96 -7.18 -19.15
CA GLU A 231 -5.97 -6.17 -19.58
C GLU A 231 -4.68 -6.25 -18.75
N LEU A 232 -4.77 -6.40 -17.42
CA LEU A 232 -3.59 -6.66 -16.58
C LEU A 232 -2.85 -7.94 -16.99
N LYS A 233 -3.59 -9.01 -17.31
CA LYS A 233 -3.01 -10.29 -17.75
C LYS A 233 -2.30 -10.16 -19.11
N LYS A 234 -2.88 -9.43 -20.07
CA LYS A 234 -2.28 -9.20 -21.40
C LYS A 234 -0.95 -8.46 -21.33
N ARG A 235 -0.75 -7.61 -20.32
CA ARG A 235 0.48 -6.85 -20.10
C ARG A 235 1.57 -7.65 -19.34
N GLN A 236 1.34 -8.93 -19.09
CA GLN A 236 2.33 -9.81 -18.49
C GLN A 236 3.43 -10.15 -19.51
N PHE A 237 4.67 -9.77 -19.20
CA PHE A 237 5.87 -10.15 -19.94
C PHE A 237 6.14 -11.66 -19.83
N GLN A 238 6.95 -12.21 -20.73
CA GLN A 238 7.33 -13.63 -20.73
C GLN A 238 8.03 -14.09 -19.43
N ASN A 239 8.74 -13.17 -18.78
CA ASN A 239 9.36 -13.41 -17.47
C ASN A 239 8.36 -13.37 -16.30
N GLY A 240 7.07 -13.15 -16.58
CA GLY A 240 5.99 -13.10 -15.61
C GLY A 240 5.72 -11.73 -14.97
N THR A 241 6.52 -10.70 -15.23
CA THR A 241 6.28 -9.35 -14.68
C THR A 241 5.18 -8.61 -15.44
N ILE A 242 4.47 -7.69 -14.81
CA ILE A 242 3.48 -6.81 -15.45
C ILE A 242 3.96 -5.38 -15.22
N GLY A 243 4.36 -4.67 -16.27
CA GLY A 243 4.95 -3.34 -16.13
C GLY A 243 6.25 -3.36 -15.31
N ASN A 244 6.30 -2.61 -14.21
CA ASN A 244 7.44 -2.58 -13.28
C ASN A 244 7.22 -3.55 -12.08
N PHE A 245 8.23 -3.66 -11.21
CA PHE A 245 8.14 -4.56 -10.03
C PHE A 245 7.04 -4.19 -9.04
N ARG A 246 6.73 -2.90 -8.86
CA ARG A 246 5.64 -2.41 -8.00
C ARG A 246 4.29 -2.86 -8.55
N THR A 247 4.07 -2.65 -9.84
CA THR A 247 2.87 -3.09 -10.56
C THR A 247 2.70 -4.61 -10.47
N THR A 248 3.79 -5.35 -10.71
CA THR A 248 3.81 -6.81 -10.60
C THR A 248 3.41 -7.28 -9.21
N ALA A 249 3.93 -6.63 -8.16
CA ALA A 249 3.58 -6.96 -6.77
C ALA A 249 2.09 -6.75 -6.49
N LEU A 250 1.52 -5.62 -6.92
CA LEU A 250 0.09 -5.31 -6.73
C LEU A 250 -0.81 -6.34 -7.44
N VAL A 251 -0.51 -6.67 -8.69
CA VAL A 251 -1.30 -7.67 -9.44
C VAL A 251 -1.18 -9.07 -8.81
N THR A 252 0.01 -9.43 -8.32
CA THR A 252 0.24 -10.73 -7.67
C THR A 252 -0.50 -10.84 -6.33
N GLN A 253 -0.50 -9.78 -5.52
CA GLN A 253 -1.24 -9.73 -4.26
C GLN A 253 -2.73 -10.01 -4.49
N LYS A 254 -3.31 -9.43 -5.53
CA LYS A 254 -4.69 -9.71 -5.94
C LYS A 254 -4.90 -11.19 -6.28
N ARG A 255 -3.99 -11.80 -7.05
CA ARG A 255 -4.11 -13.22 -7.44
C ARG A 255 -4.07 -14.16 -6.25
N LYS A 256 -3.26 -13.86 -5.23
CA LYS A 256 -3.26 -14.63 -3.97
C LYS A 256 -4.63 -14.61 -3.28
N ARG A 257 -5.37 -13.48 -3.34
CA ARG A 257 -6.72 -13.41 -2.78
C ARG A 257 -7.74 -14.25 -3.55
N TYR A 258 -7.66 -14.30 -4.88
CA TYR A 258 -8.58 -15.11 -5.70
C TYR A 258 -8.43 -16.62 -5.51
N LYS A 259 -7.23 -17.11 -5.14
CA LYS A 259 -7.02 -18.54 -4.88
C LYS A 259 -7.57 -19.01 -3.53
N LYS A 260 -8.04 -18.11 -2.66
CA LYS A 260 -8.56 -18.41 -1.32
C LYS A 260 -10.10 -18.39 -1.23
N SER A 261 -10.80 -18.20 -2.35
CA SER A 261 -12.27 -18.29 -2.48
C SER A 261 -12.65 -19.51 -3.30
#